data_AF-A0A534RQ35-F1
#
_entry.id   AF-A0A534RQ35-F1
#
_cell.length_a   1.000
_cell.length_b   1.000
_cell.length_c   1.000
_cell.angle_alpha   90.00
_cell.angle_beta   90.00
_cell.angle_gamma   90.00
#
_symmetry.space_group_name_H-M   'P 1'
#
loop_
_entity.id
_entity.type
_entity.pdbx_description
1 polymer ?
#
loop_
_entity_poly.entity_id
_entity_poly.type
_entity_poly.pdbx_seq_one_letter_code
_entity_poly.pdbx_strand_id
1 'polypeptide(L)'
;MAAVPPPPARRRPRPGSLERPVNAKLYRGTWLLVGLPLLIAAFSVARPQPLPPPEQLSALDGAAIKSLADDLILYRSNRYPGSTGAINAAGWFRDQLRPYGLQVRTERFSAVVPRAGRLQMQNLLAVAPGRSPQTIVVMA
;
A
#
# COMPACT_ATOMS: atom_id res chain seq x y z
N MET A 1 -32.27 -47.84 -72.11
CA MET A 1 -31.71 -46.78 -71.24
C MET A 1 -31.76 -47.28 -69.80
N ALA A 2 -30.61 -47.61 -69.21
CA ALA A 2 -30.55 -47.99 -67.79
C ALA A 2 -30.55 -46.73 -66.92
N ALA A 3 -31.39 -46.69 -65.90
CA ALA A 3 -31.51 -45.55 -64.98
C ALA A 3 -30.27 -45.41 -64.09
N VAL A 4 -29.74 -44.19 -63.98
CA VAL A 4 -28.61 -43.86 -63.11
C VAL A 4 -29.06 -43.93 -61.65
N PRO A 5 -28.35 -44.63 -60.75
CA PRO A 5 -28.73 -44.72 -59.34
C PRO A 5 -28.56 -43.36 -58.62
N PRO A 6 -29.43 -43.04 -57.64
CA PRO A 6 -29.38 -41.76 -56.94
C PRO A 6 -28.09 -41.63 -56.11
N PRO A 7 -27.54 -40.41 -55.98
CA PRO A 7 -26.33 -40.19 -55.19
C PRO A 7 -26.58 -40.51 -53.71
N PRO A 8 -25.58 -41.09 -53.01
CA PRO A 8 -25.72 -41.49 -51.61
C PRO A 8 -26.01 -40.28 -50.71
N ALA A 9 -27.04 -40.40 -49.87
CA ALA A 9 -27.44 -39.34 -48.95
C ALA A 9 -26.32 -39.01 -47.94
N ARG A 10 -26.00 -37.72 -47.78
CA ARG A 10 -25.07 -37.23 -46.75
C ARG A 10 -25.54 -37.66 -45.36
N ARG A 11 -24.90 -38.67 -44.78
CA ARG A 11 -25.17 -39.13 -43.41
C ARG A 11 -24.59 -38.14 -42.41
N ARG A 12 -25.37 -37.76 -41.38
CA ARG A 12 -24.87 -36.94 -40.28
C ARG A 12 -23.77 -37.69 -39.53
N PRO A 13 -22.62 -37.04 -39.23
CA PRO A 13 -21.56 -37.65 -38.44
C PRO A 13 -22.08 -38.12 -37.08
N ARG A 14 -21.74 -39.36 -36.70
CA ARG A 14 -22.13 -39.93 -35.40
C ARG A 14 -21.34 -39.24 -34.27
N PRO A 15 -21.94 -39.06 -33.08
CA PRO A 15 -21.21 -38.54 -31.92
C PRO A 15 -19.95 -39.39 -31.65
N GLY A 16 -18.76 -38.77 -31.67
CA GLY A 16 -17.47 -39.45 -31.49
C GLY A 16 -16.75 -39.90 -32.77
N SER A 17 -17.22 -39.54 -33.98
CA SER A 17 -16.47 -39.80 -35.21
C SER A 17 -15.21 -38.92 -35.31
N LEU A 18 -14.18 -39.42 -36.02
CA LEU A 18 -12.96 -38.67 -36.33
C LEU A 18 -13.22 -37.39 -37.14
N GLU A 19 -14.39 -37.28 -37.78
CA GLU A 19 -14.87 -36.08 -38.50
C GLU A 19 -15.34 -34.96 -37.53
N ARG A 20 -15.49 -35.26 -36.24
CA ARG A 20 -15.74 -34.29 -35.16
C ARG A 20 -14.71 -34.47 -34.03
N PRO A 21 -13.44 -34.07 -34.26
CA PRO A 21 -12.35 -34.32 -33.30
C PRO A 21 -12.51 -33.56 -31.97
N VAL A 22 -13.34 -32.51 -31.94
CA VAL A 22 -13.51 -31.64 -30.77
C VAL A 22 -14.93 -31.73 -30.21
N ASN A 23 -15.04 -32.19 -28.96
CA ASN A 23 -16.30 -32.13 -28.21
C ASN A 23 -16.52 -30.71 -27.68
N ALA A 24 -17.30 -29.92 -28.42
CA ALA A 24 -17.64 -28.55 -28.05
C ALA A 24 -18.29 -28.43 -26.66
N LYS A 25 -19.04 -29.44 -26.19
CA LYS A 25 -19.63 -29.42 -24.83
C LYS A 25 -18.56 -29.53 -23.75
N LEU A 26 -17.56 -30.38 -23.97
CA LEU A 26 -16.43 -30.54 -23.06
C LEU A 26 -15.61 -29.24 -23.01
N TYR A 27 -15.31 -28.68 -24.19
CA TYR A 27 -14.58 -27.42 -24.35
C TYR A 27 -15.30 -26.23 -23.67
N ARG A 28 -16.63 -26.19 -23.77
CA ARG A 28 -17.47 -25.17 -23.11
C ARG A 28 -17.49 -25.34 -21.59
N GLY A 29 -17.47 -26.57 -21.10
CA GLY A 29 -17.37 -26.88 -19.67
C GLY A 29 -16.02 -26.49 -19.07
N THR A 30 -14.90 -26.80 -19.73
CA THR A 30 -13.57 -26.38 -19.28
C THR A 30 -13.40 -24.86 -19.34
N TRP A 31 -13.98 -24.19 -20.35
CA TRP A 31 -13.99 -22.73 -20.38
C TRP A 31 -14.77 -22.10 -19.23
N LEU A 32 -15.85 -22.73 -18.75
CA LEU A 32 -16.57 -22.25 -17.56
C LEU A 32 -15.74 -22.44 -16.28
N LEU A 33 -15.04 -23.57 -16.14
CA LEU A 33 -14.17 -23.85 -14.99
C LEU A 33 -13.01 -22.87 -14.86
N VAL A 34 -12.47 -22.36 -15.98
CA VAL A 34 -11.37 -21.38 -15.97
C VAL A 34 -11.90 -19.95 -16.01
N GLY A 35 -12.87 -19.69 -16.89
CA GLY A 35 -13.41 -18.37 -17.15
C GLY A 35 -14.18 -17.78 -15.98
N LEU A 36 -14.97 -18.58 -15.26
CA LEU A 36 -15.73 -18.09 -14.11
C LEU A 36 -14.81 -17.61 -12.96
N PRO A 37 -13.80 -18.37 -12.50
CA PRO A 37 -12.83 -17.84 -11.53
C PRO A 37 -12.06 -16.63 -12.05
N LEU A 38 -11.71 -16.59 -13.34
CA LEU A 38 -11.01 -15.45 -13.93
C LEU A 38 -11.87 -14.18 -13.89
N LEU A 39 -13.17 -14.31 -14.20
CA LEU A 39 -14.12 -13.21 -14.09
C LEU A 39 -14.26 -12.77 -12.64
N ILE A 40 -14.42 -13.72 -11.69
CA ILE A 40 -14.48 -13.41 -10.27
C ILE A 40 -13.23 -12.64 -9.84
N ALA A 41 -12.04 -13.11 -10.20
CA ALA A 41 -10.78 -12.43 -9.87
C ALA A 41 -10.70 -11.02 -10.50
N ALA A 42 -11.08 -10.88 -11.77
CA ALA A 42 -11.07 -9.60 -12.47
C ALA A 42 -12.01 -8.56 -11.85
N PHE A 43 -13.13 -8.99 -11.27
CA PHE A 43 -14.11 -8.10 -10.64
C PHE A 43 -14.00 -8.02 -9.11
N SER A 44 -13.18 -8.87 -8.47
CA SER A 44 -13.01 -8.88 -7.00
C SER A 44 -11.95 -7.90 -6.49
N VAL A 45 -11.15 -7.28 -7.38
CA VAL A 45 -10.18 -6.24 -6.96
C VAL A 45 -10.95 -4.95 -6.66
N ALA A 46 -11.43 -4.82 -5.44
CA ALA A 46 -12.01 -3.57 -4.95
C ALA A 46 -10.90 -2.52 -4.79
N ARG A 47 -11.07 -1.36 -5.44
CA ARG A 47 -10.26 -0.18 -5.12
C ARG A 47 -10.81 0.42 -3.83
N PRO A 48 -9.97 0.69 -2.80
CA PRO A 48 -10.44 1.40 -1.62
C PRO A 48 -11.02 2.74 -2.06
N GLN A 49 -12.23 3.04 -1.58
CA GLN A 49 -12.89 4.30 -1.86
C GLN A 49 -12.04 5.43 -1.26
N PRO A 50 -11.81 6.54 -1.99
CA PRO A 50 -11.07 7.67 -1.44
C PRO A 50 -11.75 8.15 -0.16
N LEU A 51 -10.95 8.56 0.82
CA LEU A 51 -11.49 9.11 2.06
C LEU A 51 -12.36 10.32 1.70
N PRO A 52 -13.57 10.46 2.29
CA PRO A 52 -14.35 11.66 2.13
C PRO A 52 -13.53 12.86 2.58
N PRO A 53 -13.67 14.03 1.93
CA PRO A 53 -12.97 15.23 2.34
C PRO A 53 -13.28 15.53 3.82
N PRO A 54 -12.27 15.88 4.64
CA PRO A 54 -12.47 16.15 6.05
C PRO A 54 -13.47 17.31 6.22
N GLU A 55 -14.44 17.15 7.13
CA GLU A 55 -15.50 18.14 7.37
C GLU A 55 -14.96 19.50 7.87
N GLN A 56 -13.74 19.53 8.43
CA GLN A 56 -13.02 20.75 8.72
C GLN A 56 -11.66 20.79 8.02
N LEU A 57 -11.49 21.73 7.08
CA LEU A 57 -10.19 22.12 6.52
C LEU A 57 -9.27 22.79 7.57
N SER A 58 -9.79 23.12 8.76
CA SER A 58 -9.12 23.90 9.81
C SER A 58 -8.82 23.09 11.08
N ALA A 59 -8.53 21.79 10.96
CA ALA A 59 -8.14 20.99 12.13
C ALA A 59 -6.73 21.35 12.68
N LEU A 60 -5.93 22.11 11.92
CA LEU A 60 -4.61 22.58 12.38
C LEU A 60 -4.76 23.89 13.18
N ASP A 61 -4.44 23.82 14.47
CA ASP A 61 -4.31 24.99 15.33
C ASP A 61 -2.97 25.69 15.08
N GLY A 62 -3.00 26.76 14.29
CA GLY A 62 -1.81 27.55 13.96
C GLY A 62 -1.14 28.21 15.17
N ALA A 63 -1.91 28.59 16.20
CA ALA A 63 -1.37 29.20 17.40
C ALA A 63 -0.59 28.18 18.23
N ALA A 64 -1.14 26.97 18.38
CA ALA A 64 -0.45 25.85 19.03
C ALA A 64 0.84 25.47 18.29
N ILE A 65 0.81 25.41 16.95
CA ILE A 65 1.99 25.12 16.12
C ILE A 65 3.08 26.17 16.33
N LYS A 66 2.71 27.46 16.31
CA LYS A 66 3.65 28.54 16.54
C LYS A 66 4.28 28.41 17.93
N SER A 67 3.48 28.15 18.96
CA SER A 67 3.97 27.96 20.33
C SER A 67 4.96 26.80 20.43
N LEU A 68 4.69 25.65 19.78
CA LEU A 68 5.61 24.52 19.75
C LEU A 68 6.92 24.84 19.02
N ALA A 69 6.83 25.59 17.93
CA ALA A 69 8.00 26.03 17.17
C ALA A 69 8.86 27.00 17.99
N ASP A 70 8.24 27.99 18.64
CA ASP A 70 8.91 28.92 19.54
C ASP A 70 9.60 28.15 20.67
N ASP A 71 8.93 27.18 21.28
CA ASP A 71 9.48 26.36 22.36
C ASP A 71 10.72 25.56 21.93
N LEU A 72 10.70 25.00 20.72
CA LEU A 72 11.81 24.26 20.14
C LEU A 72 12.99 25.18 19.82
N ILE A 73 12.72 26.36 19.26
CA ILE A 73 13.76 27.30 18.82
C ILE A 73 14.39 28.02 20.00
N LEU A 74 13.60 28.49 20.97
CA LEU A 74 14.09 29.34 22.05
C LEU A 74 14.79 28.53 23.14
N TYR A 75 14.23 27.39 23.54
CA TYR A 75 14.71 26.64 24.70
C TYR A 75 15.46 25.36 24.34
N ARG A 76 15.36 24.90 23.09
CA ARG A 76 16.01 23.66 22.58
C ARG A 76 16.79 23.95 21.30
N SER A 77 17.43 25.11 21.25
CA SER A 77 18.19 25.63 20.11
C SER A 77 19.38 24.73 19.76
N ASN A 78 20.23 24.40 20.74
CA ASN A 78 21.39 23.55 20.52
C ASN A 78 20.99 22.07 20.47
N ARG A 79 20.95 21.52 19.25
CA ARG A 79 20.63 20.12 18.97
C ARG A 79 21.80 19.40 18.29
N TYR A 80 23.03 19.85 18.52
CA TYR A 80 24.20 19.24 17.91
C TYR A 80 24.30 17.75 18.30
N PRO A 81 24.55 16.82 17.35
CA PRO A 81 24.57 15.38 17.62
C PRO A 81 25.47 15.00 18.80
N GLY A 82 24.97 14.14 19.69
CA GLY A 82 25.68 13.68 20.89
C GLY A 82 25.73 14.65 22.07
N SER A 83 25.27 15.90 21.90
CA SER A 83 25.21 16.86 23.01
C SER A 83 24.05 16.60 23.97
N THR A 84 24.16 17.10 25.21
CA THR A 84 23.05 17.11 26.18
C THR A 84 21.81 17.82 25.62
N GLY A 85 22.00 18.88 24.83
CA GLY A 85 20.91 19.60 24.18
C GLY A 85 20.12 18.74 23.19
N ALA A 86 20.81 17.94 22.37
CA ALA A 86 20.14 16.99 21.47
C ALA A 86 19.38 15.88 22.22
N ILE A 87 19.94 15.39 23.33
CA ILE A 87 19.27 14.38 24.19
C ILE A 87 18.00 14.96 24.81
N ASN A 88 18.09 16.19 25.34
CA ASN A 88 16.96 16.89 25.95
C ASN A 88 15.88 17.22 24.93
N ALA A 89 16.25 17.70 23.73
CA ALA A 89 15.31 17.98 22.65
C ALA A 89 14.57 16.70 22.20
N ALA A 90 15.28 15.57 22.12
CA ALA A 90 14.64 14.28 21.84
C ALA A 90 13.72 13.80 22.96
N GLY A 91 14.04 14.09 24.22
CA GLY A 91 13.15 13.88 25.37
C GLY A 91 11.86 14.69 25.24
N TRP A 92 12.01 15.99 25.03
CA TRP A 92 10.90 16.91 24.81
C TRP A 92 10.00 16.46 23.65
N PHE A 93 10.57 16.07 22.51
CA PHE A 93 9.79 15.58 21.36
C PHE A 93 8.94 14.36 21.72
N ARG A 94 9.48 13.44 22.52
CA ARG A 94 8.73 12.28 23.03
C ARG A 94 7.59 12.71 23.95
N ASP A 95 7.84 13.67 24.81
CA ASP A 95 6.83 14.20 25.72
C ASP A 95 5.70 14.92 24.97
N GLN A 96 6.00 15.62 23.87
CA GLN A 96 4.97 16.24 23.01
C GLN A 96 4.05 15.23 22.33
N LEU A 97 4.55 14.03 22.02
CA LEU A 97 3.77 12.99 21.34
C LEU A 97 3.00 12.06 22.31
N ARG A 98 3.39 12.04 23.59
CA ARG A 98 2.77 11.19 24.62
C ARG A 98 1.25 11.43 24.77
N PRO A 99 0.72 12.67 24.78
CA PRO A 99 -0.73 12.92 24.89
C PRO A 99 -1.55 12.27 23.77
N TYR A 100 -0.95 12.04 22.60
CA TYR A 100 -1.60 11.40 21.46
C TYR A 100 -1.50 9.87 21.50
N GLY A 101 -0.95 9.29 22.59
CA GLY A 101 -0.72 7.85 22.70
C GLY A 101 0.37 7.31 21.76
N LEU A 102 1.16 8.21 21.14
CA LEU A 102 2.19 7.83 20.19
C LEU A 102 3.49 7.52 20.93
N GLN A 103 3.93 6.27 20.82
CA GLN A 103 5.24 5.86 21.31
C GLN A 103 6.30 6.16 20.26
N VAL A 104 7.38 6.80 20.70
CA VAL A 104 8.52 7.13 19.84
C VAL A 104 9.61 6.08 20.00
N ARG A 105 9.98 5.43 18.90
CA ARG A 105 11.17 4.59 18.80
C ARG A 105 12.38 5.46 18.47
N THR A 106 13.49 5.24 19.16
CA THR A 106 14.77 5.86 18.84
C THR A 106 15.65 4.88 18.10
N GLU A 107 16.11 5.25 16.91
CA GLU A 107 17.07 4.48 16.12
C GLU A 107 18.41 5.20 16.11
N ARG A 108 19.39 4.64 16.81
CA ARG A 108 20.73 5.23 16.90
C ARG A 108 21.61 4.71 15.79
N PHE A 109 22.43 5.59 15.23
CA PHE A 109 23.39 5.25 14.20
C PHE A 109 24.57 6.22 14.23
N SER A 110 25.68 5.84 13.60
CA SER A 110 26.83 6.72 13.43
C SER A 110 27.04 7.02 11.95
N ALA A 111 27.36 8.27 11.60
CA ALA A 111 27.83 8.59 10.25
C ALA A 111 29.02 9.55 10.27
N VAL A 112 29.80 9.53 9.19
CA VAL A 112 30.88 10.47 8.97
C VAL A 112 30.31 11.68 8.22
N VAL A 113 30.34 12.84 8.86
CA VAL A 113 29.83 14.09 8.31
C VAL A 113 31.01 14.97 7.87
N PRO A 114 30.98 15.51 6.63
CA PRO A 114 32.03 16.41 6.17
C PRO A 114 32.29 17.55 7.16
N ARG A 115 33.57 17.82 7.46
CA ARG A 115 34.04 18.84 8.42
C ARG A 115 33.64 18.64 9.90
N ALA A 116 32.81 17.66 10.23
CA ALA A 116 32.40 17.35 11.60
C ALA A 116 32.89 15.97 12.10
N GLY A 117 33.43 15.13 11.20
CA GLY A 117 33.96 13.83 11.56
C GLY A 117 32.86 12.81 11.84
N ARG A 118 33.16 11.79 12.66
CA ARG A 118 32.19 10.73 13.00
C ARG A 118 31.25 11.22 14.11
N LEU A 119 29.96 11.32 13.80
CA LEU A 119 28.92 11.74 14.73
C LEU A 119 28.01 10.58 15.12
N GLN A 120 27.57 10.58 16.37
CA GLN A 120 26.50 9.71 16.87
C GLN A 120 25.17 10.43 16.70
N MET A 121 24.28 9.84 15.92
CA MET A 121 22.99 10.40 15.56
C MET A 121 21.85 9.48 15.99
N GLN A 122 20.63 10.02 15.95
CA GLN A 122 19.44 9.26 16.26
C GLN A 122 18.26 9.74 15.42
N ASN A 123 17.51 8.80 14.86
CA ASN A 123 16.19 9.05 14.31
C ASN A 123 15.15 8.84 15.41
N LEU A 124 14.09 9.66 15.39
CA LEU A 124 12.93 9.52 16.27
C LEU A 124 11.73 9.18 15.39
N LEU A 125 11.18 7.98 15.57
CA LEU A 125 10.09 7.47 14.77
C LEU A 125 8.85 7.29 15.63
N ALA A 126 7.76 7.94 15.26
CA ALA A 126 6.44 7.70 15.84
C ALA A 126 5.55 7.06 14.79
N VAL A 127 4.76 6.06 15.19
CA VAL A 127 3.83 5.37 14.29
C VAL A 127 2.44 5.47 14.87
N ALA A 128 1.53 6.09 14.11
CA ALA A 128 0.10 6.00 14.34
C ALA A 128 -0.44 4.81 13.54
N PRO A 129 -0.90 3.72 14.18
CA PRO A 129 -1.40 2.56 13.45
C PRO A 129 -2.67 2.90 12.67
N GLY A 130 -2.66 2.64 11.37
CA GLY A 130 -3.80 2.80 10.49
C GLY A 130 -4.62 1.51 10.33
N ARG A 131 -5.70 1.58 9.53
CA ARG A 131 -6.54 0.43 9.18
C ARG A 131 -6.07 -0.32 7.93
N SER A 132 -5.08 0.21 7.22
CA SER A 132 -4.57 -0.36 5.97
C SER A 132 -3.05 -0.62 6.08
N PRO A 133 -2.47 -1.47 5.22
CA PRO A 133 -1.02 -1.67 5.15
C PRO A 133 -0.28 -0.52 4.44
N GLN A 134 -0.99 0.54 4.03
CA GLN A 134 -0.38 1.71 3.41
C GLN A 134 0.10 2.70 4.46
N THR A 135 1.24 3.35 4.20
CA THR A 135 1.89 4.24 5.16
C THR A 135 2.01 5.64 4.58
N ILE A 136 1.64 6.64 5.37
CA ILE A 136 1.97 8.05 5.14
C ILE A 136 3.21 8.36 5.97
N VAL A 137 4.25 8.88 5.33
CA VAL A 137 5.51 9.24 5.99
C VAL A 137 5.66 10.76 6.01
N VAL A 138 5.84 11.33 7.19
CA VAL A 138 6.14 12.75 7.41
C VAL A 138 7.55 12.85 7.98
N MET A 139 8.40 13.67 7.38
CA MET A 139 9.82 13.85 7.75
C MET A 139 10.13 15.33 7.94
N ALA A 140 11.07 15.63 8.84
CA ALA A 140 11.55 16.98 9.16
C ALA A 140 13.01 16.96 9.62
#